data_AF-A0A645AU36-F1
#
_entry.id   AF-A0A645AU36-F1
#
_cell.length_a   1.000
_cell.length_b   1.000
_cell.length_c   1.000
_cell.angle_alpha   90.00
_cell.angle_beta   90.00
_cell.angle_gamma   90.00
#
_symmetry.space_group_name_H-M   'P 1'
#
loop_
_entity.id
_entity.type
_entity.pdbx_description
1 polymer ?
#
loop_
_entity_poly.entity_id
_entity_poly.type
_entity_poly.pdbx_seq_one_letter_code
_entity_poly.pdbx_strand_id
1 'polypeptide(L)'
;MKNIVRNKLAYFLILLILISSTFGISFAVNNNLFYQMGLLQKGKITGNQVPDAFGETEYKITANNFKISIEDFNYTVKELQLAGMEAEKAEEQAAKLLIEKYAVYNAAVAANCIAGDEAVRAVIEDTKAGIERASNKADFYDFLSGVGMTADEYWESQFSNVKIYESIALYKEQCYQSFLQKGSEADSRSDVAEDKWDQYWDNTVAELISSENVQIKE
;
A
#
# COMPACT_ATOMS: atom_id res chain seq x y z
N MET A 1 -3.12 20.69 -12.57
CA MET A 1 -1.87 20.48 -11.81
C MET A 1 -2.04 19.76 -10.47
N LYS A 2 -3.26 19.56 -9.92
CA LYS A 2 -3.51 18.66 -8.75
C LYS A 2 -3.38 17.15 -9.03
N ASN A 3 -3.16 16.75 -10.30
CA ASN A 3 -3.20 15.34 -10.73
C ASN A 3 -1.82 14.69 -10.89
N ILE A 4 -0.72 15.45 -10.79
CA ILE A 4 0.62 14.93 -11.11
C ILE A 4 1.24 14.22 -9.90
N VAL A 5 0.96 14.67 -8.68
CA VAL A 5 1.55 14.06 -7.45
C VAL A 5 0.72 12.87 -6.93
N ARG A 6 -0.47 12.63 -7.48
CA ARG A 6 -1.38 11.55 -7.08
C ARG A 6 -1.07 10.18 -7.70
N ASN A 7 0.02 10.05 -8.44
CA ASN A 7 0.43 8.79 -9.06
C ASN A 7 1.72 8.25 -8.45
N LYS A 8 1.69 6.93 -8.17
CA LYS A 8 2.77 6.04 -7.71
C LYS A 8 2.94 5.79 -6.20
N LEU A 9 2.12 6.32 -5.28
CA LEU A 9 2.16 5.86 -3.88
C LEU A 9 0.81 5.98 -3.16
N ALA A 10 -0.10 5.06 -3.46
CA ALA A 10 -1.18 4.62 -2.57
C ALA A 10 -1.91 3.45 -3.25
N TYR A 11 -2.51 2.57 -2.43
CA TYR A 11 -3.57 1.63 -2.81
C TYR A 11 -3.18 0.20 -3.21
N PHE A 12 -2.33 -0.49 -2.45
CA PHE A 12 -1.99 -1.90 -2.76
C PHE A 12 -3.17 -2.90 -2.65
N LEU A 13 -4.30 -2.54 -2.03
CA LEU A 13 -5.52 -3.38 -1.99
C LEU A 13 -6.64 -2.89 -2.92
N ILE A 14 -6.75 -1.58 -3.17
CA ILE A 14 -7.73 -1.00 -4.10
C ILE A 14 -7.24 -1.13 -5.57
N LEU A 15 -5.93 -1.22 -5.82
CA LEU A 15 -5.41 -1.40 -7.18
C LEU A 15 -5.55 -2.83 -7.72
N LEU A 16 -5.54 -3.90 -6.93
CA LEU A 16 -5.74 -5.24 -7.53
C LEU A 16 -7.12 -5.40 -8.19
N ILE A 17 -8.13 -4.65 -7.72
CA ILE A 17 -9.46 -4.57 -8.34
C ILE A 17 -9.49 -3.57 -9.51
N LEU A 18 -8.55 -2.60 -9.60
CA LEU A 18 -8.51 -1.57 -10.65
C LEU A 18 -7.47 -1.82 -11.78
N ILE A 19 -6.42 -2.61 -11.55
CA ILE A 19 -5.31 -2.85 -12.52
C ILE A 19 -5.75 -3.69 -13.74
N SER A 20 -6.89 -4.37 -13.72
CA SER A 20 -7.39 -5.08 -14.91
C SER A 20 -7.65 -4.15 -16.11
N SER A 21 -7.71 -2.82 -15.89
CA SER A 21 -8.04 -1.83 -16.92
C SER A 21 -6.84 -1.19 -17.64
N THR A 22 -5.60 -1.24 -17.12
CA THR A 22 -4.48 -0.45 -17.69
C THR A 22 -3.37 -1.25 -18.36
N PHE A 23 -3.26 -2.57 -18.13
CA PHE A 23 -2.10 -3.33 -18.62
C PHE A 23 -2.36 -4.33 -19.75
N GLY A 24 -3.61 -4.51 -20.21
CA GLY A 24 -3.88 -5.45 -21.31
C GLY A 24 -3.37 -6.87 -21.05
N ILE A 25 -3.13 -7.22 -19.79
CA ILE A 25 -2.81 -8.58 -19.37
C ILE A 25 -4.15 -9.29 -19.33
N SER A 26 -4.42 -10.08 -20.36
CA SER A 26 -5.48 -11.08 -20.32
C SER A 26 -5.04 -12.15 -19.32
N PHE A 27 -5.35 -11.93 -18.04
CA PHE A 27 -5.35 -13.03 -17.10
C PHE A 27 -6.48 -13.96 -17.54
N ALA A 28 -6.18 -15.25 -17.71
CA ALA A 28 -7.23 -16.25 -17.64
C ALA A 28 -7.78 -16.20 -16.22
N VAL A 29 -8.74 -15.31 -15.98
CA VAL A 29 -9.41 -15.13 -14.69
C VAL A 29 -10.13 -16.44 -14.42
N ASN A 30 -9.53 -17.25 -13.55
CA ASN A 30 -10.26 -18.34 -12.91
C ASN A 30 -11.43 -17.67 -12.17
N ASN A 31 -12.66 -18.16 -12.36
CA ASN A 31 -13.92 -17.54 -11.91
C ASN A 31 -14.07 -17.39 -10.37
N ASN A 32 -12.98 -17.36 -9.61
CA ASN A 32 -12.92 -17.34 -8.15
C ASN A 32 -11.77 -16.46 -7.60
N LEU A 33 -10.97 -15.76 -8.42
CA LEU A 33 -9.80 -15.01 -7.92
C LEU A 33 -10.14 -14.01 -6.80
N PHE A 34 -11.11 -13.13 -7.05
CA PHE A 34 -11.48 -12.10 -6.08
C PHE A 34 -12.06 -12.69 -4.80
N TYR A 35 -12.84 -13.76 -4.90
CA TYR A 35 -13.31 -14.51 -3.73
C TYR A 35 -12.16 -15.14 -2.94
N GLN A 36 -11.15 -15.72 -3.60
CA GLN A 36 -9.95 -16.25 -2.92
C GLN A 36 -9.14 -15.14 -2.23
N MET A 37 -9.01 -13.98 -2.86
CA MET A 37 -8.43 -12.80 -2.21
C MET A 37 -9.24 -12.36 -0.99
N GLY A 38 -10.58 -12.46 -1.06
CA GLY A 38 -11.46 -12.20 0.07
C GLY A 38 -11.23 -13.16 1.24
N LEU A 39 -11.08 -14.46 0.96
CA LEU A 39 -10.75 -15.47 1.97
C LEU A 39 -9.40 -15.18 2.64
N LEU A 40 -8.39 -14.78 1.86
CA LEU A 40 -7.08 -14.40 2.38
C LEU A 40 -7.18 -13.18 3.30
N GLN A 41 -7.91 -12.16 2.87
CA GLN A 41 -8.13 -10.94 3.64
C GLN A 41 -8.95 -11.20 4.91
N LYS A 42 -9.93 -12.11 4.88
CA LYS A 42 -10.64 -12.57 6.07
C LYS A 42 -9.66 -13.09 7.11
N GLY A 43 -8.74 -13.98 6.70
CA GLY A 43 -7.70 -14.52 7.56
C GLY A 43 -6.91 -13.42 8.25
N LYS A 44 -6.48 -12.41 7.49
CA LYS A 44 -5.74 -11.25 8.01
C LYS A 44 -6.55 -10.42 9.01
N ILE A 45 -7.82 -10.11 8.71
CA ILE A 45 -8.68 -9.29 9.58
C ILE A 45 -9.05 -10.04 10.86
N THR A 46 -9.39 -11.34 10.77
CA THR A 46 -9.83 -12.12 11.94
C THR A 46 -8.67 -12.70 12.75
N GLY A 47 -7.50 -12.87 12.14
CA GLY A 47 -6.30 -13.42 12.78
C GLY A 47 -5.48 -12.37 13.53
N ASN A 48 -5.53 -11.10 13.11
CA ASN A 48 -4.79 -9.99 13.73
C ASN A 48 -5.72 -8.84 14.15
N GLN A 49 -6.56 -9.08 15.16
CA GLN A 49 -6.94 -8.00 16.08
C GLN A 49 -5.81 -7.89 17.10
N VAL A 50 -4.83 -7.01 16.89
CA VAL A 50 -3.66 -6.90 17.79
C VAL A 50 -3.98 -5.95 18.95
N PRO A 51 -3.89 -6.40 20.20
CA PRO A 51 -3.39 -5.58 21.30
C PRO A 51 -1.98 -6.03 21.67
N ASP A 52 -1.09 -5.08 21.92
CA ASP A 52 0.18 -5.27 22.63
C ASP A 52 -0.04 -6.18 23.85
N ALA A 53 0.36 -7.43 23.73
CA ALA A 53 0.74 -8.28 24.83
C ALA A 53 2.11 -8.82 24.46
N PHE A 54 3.08 -8.65 25.34
CA PHE A 54 4.42 -9.22 25.25
C PHE A 54 4.37 -10.76 25.32
N GLY A 55 3.67 -11.40 24.40
CA GLY A 55 3.84 -12.79 23.99
C GLY A 55 4.69 -12.83 22.70
N GLU A 56 5.35 -13.96 22.45
CA GLU A 56 6.27 -14.12 21.32
C GLU A 56 5.51 -14.20 19.97
N THR A 57 5.02 -13.07 19.46
CA THR A 57 4.76 -12.95 18.03
C THR A 57 6.09 -13.09 17.31
N GLU A 58 6.21 -14.09 16.43
CA GLU A 58 7.40 -14.22 15.60
C GLU A 58 7.40 -13.16 14.49
N TYR A 59 8.55 -12.50 14.32
CA TYR A 59 8.74 -11.45 13.32
C TYR A 59 9.60 -11.96 12.17
N LYS A 60 9.15 -11.76 10.92
CA LYS A 60 9.95 -12.00 9.71
C LYS A 60 10.92 -10.84 9.48
N ILE A 61 10.49 -9.61 9.75
CA ILE A 61 11.29 -8.40 9.53
C ILE A 61 11.35 -7.61 10.83
N THR A 62 12.56 -7.26 11.25
CA THR A 62 12.82 -6.37 12.39
C THR A 62 13.63 -5.18 11.91
N ALA A 63 13.20 -3.98 12.30
CA ALA A 63 13.88 -2.73 12.04
C ALA A 63 13.95 -1.91 13.34
N ASN A 64 14.66 -0.78 13.32
CA ASN A 64 14.75 0.12 14.47
C ASN A 64 13.38 0.61 14.94
N ASN A 65 12.52 1.03 14.00
CA ASN A 65 11.24 1.68 14.32
C ASN A 65 10.00 0.87 13.93
N PHE A 66 10.14 -0.35 13.39
CA PHE A 66 9.01 -1.21 13.07
C PHE A 66 9.38 -2.69 13.08
N LYS A 67 8.36 -3.54 13.21
CA LYS A 67 8.48 -5.00 13.06
C LYS A 67 7.31 -5.50 12.22
N ILE A 68 7.54 -6.55 11.45
CA ILE A 68 6.53 -7.21 10.61
C ILE A 68 6.47 -8.67 11.02
N SER A 69 5.27 -9.11 11.43
CA SER A 69 5.03 -10.50 11.83
C SER A 69 5.26 -11.44 10.65
N ILE A 70 5.57 -12.72 10.93
CA ILE A 70 5.60 -13.76 9.89
C ILE A 70 4.26 -13.84 9.16
N GLU A 71 3.16 -13.67 9.89
CA GLU A 71 1.81 -13.73 9.33
C GLU A 71 1.56 -12.60 8.32
N ASP A 72 1.81 -11.34 8.69
CA ASP A 72 1.60 -10.19 7.79
C ASP A 72 2.48 -10.29 6.55
N PHE A 73 3.72 -10.75 6.71
CA PHE A 73 4.61 -11.04 5.59
C PHE A 73 4.04 -12.11 4.67
N ASN A 74 3.63 -13.24 5.22
CA ASN A 74 3.07 -14.35 4.45
C ASN A 74 1.76 -13.98 3.76
N TYR A 75 0.93 -13.13 4.38
CA TYR A 75 -0.27 -12.60 3.73
C TYR A 75 0.10 -11.80 2.48
N THR A 76 1.07 -10.89 2.55
CA THR A 76 1.51 -10.12 1.38
C THR A 76 2.14 -11.01 0.30
N VAL A 77 2.92 -12.03 0.69
CA VAL A 77 3.44 -13.03 -0.28
C VAL A 77 2.30 -13.74 -1.00
N LYS A 78 1.27 -14.19 -0.26
CA LYS A 78 0.12 -14.87 -0.83
C LYS A 78 -0.74 -13.96 -1.71
N GLU A 79 -0.90 -12.69 -1.34
CA GLU A 79 -1.56 -11.69 -2.18
C GLU A 79 -0.85 -11.54 -3.53
N LEU A 80 0.48 -11.44 -3.52
CA LEU A 80 1.29 -11.34 -4.74
C LEU A 80 1.23 -12.63 -5.58
N GLN A 81 1.26 -13.80 -4.94
CA GLN A 81 1.11 -15.09 -5.63
C GLN A 81 -0.27 -15.23 -6.29
N LEU A 82 -1.34 -14.82 -5.61
CA LEU A 82 -2.69 -14.80 -6.18
C LEU A 82 -2.79 -13.83 -7.37
N ALA A 83 -2.03 -12.74 -7.36
CA ALA A 83 -1.90 -11.83 -8.49
C ALA A 83 -1.04 -12.40 -9.65
N GLY A 84 -0.58 -13.64 -9.55
CA GLY A 84 0.18 -14.35 -10.59
C GLY A 84 1.70 -14.19 -10.49
N MET A 85 2.22 -13.68 -9.37
CA MET A 85 3.66 -13.60 -9.15
C MET A 85 4.25 -14.94 -8.72
N GLU A 86 5.38 -15.33 -9.33
CA GLU A 86 6.12 -16.53 -8.94
C GLU A 86 6.56 -16.47 -7.47
N ALA A 87 6.59 -17.62 -6.79
CA ALA A 87 6.71 -17.68 -5.34
C ALA A 87 7.97 -16.97 -4.78
N GLU A 88 9.13 -17.21 -5.39
CA GLU A 88 10.40 -16.58 -4.98
C GLU A 88 10.36 -15.06 -5.18
N LYS A 89 9.84 -14.59 -6.31
CA LYS A 89 9.68 -13.16 -6.60
C LYS A 89 8.66 -12.49 -5.67
N ALA A 90 7.60 -13.22 -5.32
CA ALA A 90 6.59 -12.74 -4.38
C ALA A 90 7.17 -12.53 -2.97
N GLU A 91 8.09 -13.39 -2.54
CA GLU A 91 8.78 -13.23 -1.26
C GLU A 91 9.69 -11.99 -1.23
N GLU A 92 10.55 -11.84 -2.24
CA GLU A 92 11.41 -10.66 -2.38
C GLU A 92 10.59 -9.36 -2.45
N GLN A 93 9.54 -9.36 -3.28
CA GLN A 93 8.70 -8.19 -3.47
C GLN A 93 7.86 -7.87 -2.23
N ALA A 94 7.38 -8.87 -1.48
CA ALA A 94 6.68 -8.64 -0.21
C ALA A 94 7.59 -7.96 0.81
N ALA A 95 8.84 -8.41 0.93
CA ALA A 95 9.83 -7.78 1.80
C ALA A 95 10.01 -6.31 1.43
N LYS A 96 10.29 -6.04 0.15
CA LYS A 96 10.47 -4.68 -0.37
C LYS A 96 9.27 -3.77 -0.05
N LEU A 97 8.06 -4.22 -0.38
CA LEU A 97 6.83 -3.43 -0.20
C LEU A 97 6.57 -3.08 1.27
N LEU A 98 6.75 -4.05 2.16
CA LEU A 98 6.46 -3.85 3.58
C LEU A 98 7.54 -2.98 4.24
N ILE A 99 8.81 -3.18 3.90
CA ILE A 99 9.92 -2.35 4.37
C ILE A 99 9.76 -0.90 3.91
N GLU A 100 9.52 -0.68 2.62
CA GLU A 100 9.28 0.65 2.06
C GLU A 100 8.07 1.32 2.74
N LYS A 101 6.95 0.61 2.84
CA LYS A 101 5.72 1.13 3.48
C LYS A 101 6.01 1.65 4.89
N TYR A 102 6.63 0.84 5.74
CA TYR A 102 6.80 1.21 7.14
C TYR A 102 7.95 2.20 7.36
N ALA A 103 9.04 2.13 6.59
CA ALA A 103 10.10 3.14 6.64
C ALA A 103 9.57 4.53 6.24
N VAL A 104 8.80 4.61 5.15
CA VAL A 104 8.21 5.88 4.69
C VAL A 104 7.11 6.35 5.64
N TYR A 105 6.29 5.45 6.18
CA TYR A 105 5.28 5.83 7.17
C TYR A 105 5.92 6.39 8.45
N ASN A 106 6.99 5.79 8.95
CA ASN A 106 7.70 6.31 10.12
C ASN A 106 8.31 7.69 9.85
N ALA A 107 8.83 7.92 8.64
CA ALA A 107 9.27 9.25 8.21
C ALA A 107 8.11 10.26 8.18
N ALA A 108 6.93 9.84 7.68
CA ALA A 108 5.73 10.67 7.70
C ALA A 108 5.31 11.04 9.12
N VAL A 109 5.36 10.09 10.06
CA VAL A 109 5.10 10.34 11.49
C VAL A 109 6.09 11.36 12.05
N ALA A 110 7.40 11.17 11.81
CA ALA A 110 8.44 12.07 12.29
C ALA A 110 8.32 13.49 11.70
N ALA A 111 7.88 13.60 10.44
CA ALA A 111 7.63 14.88 9.75
C ALA A 111 6.27 15.51 10.08
N ASN A 112 5.46 14.88 10.94
CA ASN A 112 4.11 15.30 11.31
C ASN A 112 3.13 15.32 10.12
N CYS A 113 3.34 14.46 9.13
CA CYS A 113 2.49 14.23 7.96
C CYS A 113 1.45 13.14 8.23
N ILE A 114 0.65 13.29 9.28
CA ILE A 114 -0.39 12.32 9.63
C ILE A 114 -1.72 12.74 9.02
N ALA A 115 -2.35 11.84 8.28
CA ALA A 115 -3.68 12.06 7.72
C ALA A 115 -4.73 12.21 8.83
N GLY A 116 -5.55 13.26 8.74
CA GLY A 116 -6.68 13.46 9.65
C GLY A 116 -7.84 12.50 9.35
N ASP A 117 -8.60 12.13 10.39
CA ASP A 117 -9.66 11.11 10.28
C ASP A 117 -10.74 11.49 9.25
N GLU A 118 -11.10 12.77 9.16
CA GLU A 118 -12.07 13.27 8.17
C GLU A 118 -11.57 13.09 6.74
N ALA A 119 -10.28 13.36 6.48
CA ALA A 119 -9.67 13.15 5.17
C ALA A 119 -9.63 11.67 4.79
N VAL A 120 -9.31 10.80 5.76
CA VAL A 120 -9.33 9.33 5.55
C VAL A 120 -10.74 8.85 5.21
N ARG A 121 -11.77 9.33 5.93
CA ARG A 121 -13.17 9.00 5.62
C ARG A 121 -13.59 9.50 4.24
N ALA A 122 -13.19 10.71 3.86
CA ALA A 122 -13.48 11.23 2.53
C ALA A 122 -12.87 10.35 1.42
N VAL A 123 -11.63 9.88 1.60
CA VAL A 123 -10.98 8.95 0.67
C VAL A 123 -11.72 7.62 0.58
N ILE A 124 -12.20 7.08 1.70
CA ILE A 124 -12.99 5.84 1.72
C ILE A 124 -14.30 6.03 0.96
N GLU A 125 -15.02 7.12 1.19
CA GLU A 125 -16.29 7.41 0.49
C GLU A 125 -16.09 7.65 -1.01
N ASP A 126 -15.05 8.39 -1.40
CA ASP A 126 -14.67 8.55 -2.80
C ASP A 126 -14.34 7.20 -3.47
N THR A 127 -13.69 6.29 -2.73
CA THR A 127 -13.37 4.95 -3.20
C THR A 127 -14.63 4.10 -3.38
N LYS A 128 -15.53 4.09 -2.38
CA LYS A 128 -16.85 3.42 -2.47
C LYS A 128 -17.62 3.89 -3.70
N ALA A 129 -17.70 5.21 -3.91
CA ALA A 129 -18.37 5.79 -5.06
C ALA A 129 -17.65 5.48 -6.39
N GLY A 130 -16.33 5.30 -6.37
CA GLY A 130 -15.54 4.83 -7.51
C GLY A 130 -15.90 3.40 -7.90
N ILE A 131 -15.98 2.49 -6.92
CA ILE A 131 -16.35 1.08 -7.13
C ILE A 131 -17.74 0.98 -7.75
N GLU A 132 -18.73 1.72 -7.25
CA GLU A 132 -20.09 1.65 -7.80
C GLU A 132 -20.20 2.08 -9.27
N ARG A 133 -19.26 2.91 -9.73
CA ARG A 133 -19.16 3.36 -11.12
C ARG A 133 -18.30 2.44 -11.99
N ALA A 134 -17.54 1.53 -11.40
CA ALA A 134 -16.62 0.66 -12.12
C ALA A 134 -17.38 -0.44 -12.89
N SER A 135 -16.94 -0.72 -14.12
CA SER A 135 -17.54 -1.77 -14.95
C SER A 135 -17.36 -3.17 -14.37
N ASN A 136 -16.35 -3.35 -13.52
CA ASN A 136 -16.00 -4.62 -12.89
C ASN A 136 -16.37 -4.66 -11.39
N LYS A 137 -17.35 -3.87 -10.95
CA LYS A 137 -17.75 -3.84 -9.53
C LYS A 137 -18.16 -5.20 -8.95
N ALA A 138 -18.60 -6.13 -9.80
CA ALA A 138 -18.88 -7.51 -9.40
C ALA A 138 -17.66 -8.17 -8.73
N ASP A 139 -16.45 -7.87 -9.20
CA ASP A 139 -15.19 -8.37 -8.61
C ASP A 139 -15.06 -7.97 -7.13
N PHE A 140 -15.44 -6.73 -6.78
CA PHE A 140 -15.44 -6.27 -5.40
C PHE A 140 -16.46 -7.01 -4.53
N TYR A 141 -17.64 -7.29 -5.07
CA TYR A 141 -18.67 -8.03 -4.34
C TYR A 141 -18.32 -9.53 -4.18
N ASP A 142 -17.66 -10.13 -5.17
CA ASP A 142 -17.11 -11.48 -5.05
C ASP A 142 -15.99 -11.53 -3.99
N PHE A 143 -15.15 -10.50 -3.95
CA PHE A 143 -14.19 -10.31 -2.88
C PHE A 143 -14.85 -10.19 -1.51
N LEU A 144 -15.86 -9.32 -1.35
CA LEU A 144 -16.59 -9.17 -0.08
C LEU A 144 -17.26 -10.47 0.36
N SER A 145 -17.79 -11.26 -0.58
CA SER A 145 -18.33 -12.59 -0.33
C SER A 145 -17.27 -13.52 0.27
N GLY A 146 -16.04 -13.47 -0.25
CA GLY A 146 -14.90 -14.21 0.32
C GLY A 146 -14.49 -13.70 1.70
N VAL A 147 -14.49 -12.38 1.91
CA VAL A 147 -14.21 -11.77 3.23
C VAL A 147 -15.27 -12.21 4.25
N GLY A 148 -16.52 -12.34 3.81
CA GLY A 148 -17.67 -12.62 4.68
C GLY A 148 -18.07 -11.42 5.53
N MET A 149 -17.89 -10.20 5.01
CA MET A 149 -18.25 -8.93 5.65
C MET A 149 -19.18 -8.14 4.74
N THR A 150 -20.01 -7.29 5.33
CA THR A 150 -20.68 -6.22 4.58
C THR A 150 -19.64 -5.21 4.08
N ALA A 151 -20.01 -4.41 3.08
CA ALA A 151 -19.14 -3.37 2.56
C ALA A 151 -18.71 -2.38 3.66
N ASP A 152 -19.64 -1.94 4.51
CA ASP A 152 -19.33 -0.98 5.59
C ASP A 152 -18.41 -1.57 6.65
N GLU A 153 -18.62 -2.82 7.08
CA GLU A 153 -17.71 -3.51 8.01
C GLU A 153 -16.31 -3.66 7.42
N TYR A 154 -16.23 -4.01 6.13
CA TYR A 154 -14.96 -4.10 5.42
C TYR A 154 -14.25 -2.73 5.40
N TRP A 155 -14.94 -1.66 5.00
CA TRP A 155 -14.34 -0.33 4.93
C TRP A 155 -13.90 0.20 6.29
N GLU A 156 -14.67 -0.07 7.34
CA GLU A 156 -14.26 0.25 8.71
C GLU A 156 -12.98 -0.50 9.09
N SER A 157 -12.88 -1.79 8.76
CA SER A 157 -11.65 -2.58 8.99
C SER A 157 -10.43 -2.03 8.25
N GLN A 158 -10.62 -1.31 7.13
CA GLN A 158 -9.55 -0.74 6.33
C GLN A 158 -9.10 0.65 6.79
N PHE A 159 -9.83 1.29 7.72
CA PHE A 159 -9.58 2.68 8.12
C PHE A 159 -8.11 2.97 8.48
N SER A 160 -7.53 2.17 9.39
CA SER A 160 -6.13 2.33 9.82
C SER A 160 -5.14 2.15 8.67
N ASN A 161 -5.40 1.19 7.76
CA ASN A 161 -4.54 0.95 6.62
C ASN A 161 -4.61 2.11 5.61
N VAL A 162 -5.81 2.64 5.34
CA VAL A 162 -5.97 3.84 4.50
C VAL A 162 -5.25 5.02 5.12
N LYS A 163 -5.37 5.22 6.45
CA LYS A 163 -4.69 6.30 7.16
C LYS A 163 -3.16 6.25 7.01
N ILE A 164 -2.55 5.06 7.02
CA ILE A 164 -1.12 4.90 6.75
C ILE A 164 -0.76 5.40 5.34
N TYR A 165 -1.49 4.94 4.31
CA TYR A 165 -1.20 5.33 2.93
C TYR A 165 -1.43 6.82 2.67
N GLU A 166 -2.48 7.41 3.23
CA GLU A 166 -2.73 8.85 3.12
C GLU A 166 -1.63 9.67 3.83
N SER A 167 -1.12 9.20 4.97
CA SER A 167 0.01 9.84 5.66
C SER A 167 1.30 9.78 4.83
N ILE A 168 1.55 8.63 4.19
CA ILE A 168 2.66 8.48 3.23
C ILE A 168 2.50 9.44 2.04
N ALA A 169 1.29 9.59 1.50
CA ALA A 169 1.02 10.50 0.39
C ALA A 169 1.27 11.97 0.78
N LEU A 170 0.88 12.37 1.99
CA LEU A 170 1.18 13.71 2.55
C LEU A 170 2.69 13.96 2.67
N TYR A 171 3.43 12.97 3.16
CA TYR A 171 4.89 13.06 3.25
C TYR A 171 5.54 13.16 1.86
N LYS A 172 5.09 12.34 0.91
CA LYS A 172 5.57 12.41 -0.48
C LYS A 172 5.31 13.78 -1.11
N GLU A 173 4.14 14.38 -0.89
CA GLU A 173 3.84 15.75 -1.33
C GLU A 173 4.78 16.77 -0.68
N GLN A 174 5.05 16.67 0.62
CA GLN A 174 6.01 17.54 1.30
C GLN A 174 7.43 17.42 0.72
N CYS A 175 7.87 16.19 0.45
CA CYS A 175 9.15 15.92 -0.23
C CYS A 175 9.17 16.55 -1.63
N TYR A 176 8.07 16.46 -2.37
CA TYR A 176 7.94 17.07 -3.70
C TYR A 176 8.05 18.59 -3.65
N GLN A 177 7.38 19.24 -2.69
CA GLN A 177 7.51 20.68 -2.49
C GLN A 177 8.95 21.08 -2.13
N SER A 178 9.62 20.28 -1.30
CA SER A 178 11.03 20.50 -0.95
C SER A 178 11.96 20.33 -2.15
N PHE A 179 11.68 19.35 -3.01
CA PHE A 179 12.40 19.12 -4.27
C PHE A 179 12.25 20.32 -5.21
N LEU A 180 11.03 20.82 -5.41
CA LEU A 180 10.75 22.00 -6.25
C LEU A 180 11.47 23.26 -5.73
N GLN A 181 11.51 23.46 -4.40
CA GLN A 181 12.22 24.60 -3.80
C GLN A 181 13.73 24.53 -3.99
N LYS A 182 14.33 23.33 -3.90
CA LYS A 182 15.75 23.10 -4.18
C LYS A 182 16.09 23.25 -5.67
N GLY A 183 15.13 23.00 -6.55
CA GLY A 183 15.28 22.96 -8.00
C GLY A 183 14.97 24.28 -8.75
N SER A 184 15.05 25.46 -8.11
CA SER A 184 14.70 26.75 -8.73
C SER A 184 15.50 27.15 -9.99
N GLU A 185 16.43 26.31 -10.44
CA GLU A 185 17.13 26.44 -11.73
C GLU A 185 17.19 25.08 -12.47
N ALA A 186 16.10 24.61 -13.07
CA ALA A 186 16.17 23.45 -13.97
C ALA A 186 14.97 23.32 -14.93
N ASP A 187 15.26 23.52 -16.22
CA ASP A 187 14.58 23.02 -17.43
C ASP A 187 13.09 22.61 -17.27
N SER A 188 12.19 23.47 -17.74
CA SER A 188 10.72 23.33 -17.65
C SER A 188 10.13 22.23 -18.54
N ARG A 189 10.94 21.28 -19.02
CA ARG A 189 10.48 20.11 -19.76
C ARG A 189 9.94 19.07 -18.78
N SER A 190 8.67 18.71 -18.94
CA SER A 190 7.90 17.92 -17.97
C SER A 190 8.40 16.50 -17.79
N ASP A 191 8.95 15.88 -18.84
CA ASP A 191 9.55 14.54 -18.84
C ASP A 191 10.84 14.49 -18.01
N VAL A 192 11.74 15.46 -18.23
CA VAL A 192 12.99 15.58 -17.47
C VAL A 192 12.73 15.92 -16.00
N ALA A 193 11.66 16.67 -15.71
CA ALA A 193 11.26 17.00 -14.34
C ALA A 193 10.67 15.78 -13.60
N GLU A 194 9.93 14.90 -14.29
CA GLU A 194 9.36 13.68 -13.72
C GLU A 194 10.44 12.64 -13.39
N ASP A 195 11.38 12.40 -14.31
CA ASP A 195 12.50 11.46 -14.07
C ASP A 195 13.39 11.90 -12.89
N LYS A 196 13.65 13.22 -12.78
CA LYS A 196 14.43 13.78 -11.66
C LYS A 196 13.71 13.65 -10.32
N TRP A 197 12.39 13.78 -10.32
CA TRP A 197 11.59 13.57 -9.13
C TRP A 197 11.59 12.10 -8.71
N ASP A 198 11.35 11.18 -9.65
CA ASP A 198 11.37 9.74 -9.37
C ASP A 198 12.73 9.31 -8.79
N GLN A 199 13.84 9.78 -9.37
CA GLN A 199 15.18 9.53 -8.82
C GLN A 199 15.36 10.13 -7.42
N TYR A 200 14.90 11.37 -7.18
CA TYR A 200 14.98 11.99 -5.87
C TYR A 200 14.20 11.20 -4.81
N TRP A 201 13.00 10.74 -5.17
CA TRP A 201 12.15 9.96 -4.30
C TRP A 201 12.75 8.59 -4.00
N ASP A 202 13.25 7.88 -5.02
CA ASP A 202 13.91 6.58 -4.85
C ASP A 202 15.12 6.68 -3.92
N ASN A 203 15.95 7.72 -4.08
CA ASN A 203 17.08 7.99 -3.18
C ASN A 203 16.59 8.27 -1.75
N THR A 204 15.53 9.08 -1.59
CA THR A 204 14.95 9.37 -0.27
C THR A 204 14.48 8.09 0.41
N VAL A 205 13.79 7.21 -0.31
CA VAL A 205 13.32 5.91 0.22
C VAL A 205 14.50 5.00 0.58
N ALA A 206 15.53 4.93 -0.26
CA ALA A 206 16.72 4.13 0.02
C ALA A 206 17.48 4.59 1.28
N GLU A 207 17.58 5.91 1.48
CA GLU A 207 18.16 6.50 2.70
C GLU A 207 17.34 6.14 3.95
N LEU A 208 16.01 6.27 3.86
CA LEU A 208 15.11 5.90 4.95
C LEU A 208 15.27 4.42 5.33
N ILE A 209 15.25 3.51 4.35
CA ILE A 209 15.44 2.07 4.61
C ILE A 209 16.81 1.78 5.21
N SER A 210 17.86 2.43 4.70
CA SER A 210 19.22 2.25 5.22
C SER A 210 19.33 2.66 6.69
N SER A 211 18.59 3.70 7.11
CA SER A 211 18.56 4.18 8.49
C SER A 211 17.83 3.26 9.47
N GLU A 212 17.02 2.32 8.95
CA GLU A 212 16.17 1.44 9.75
C GLU A 212 16.88 0.16 10.22
N ASN A 213 18.13 -0.09 9.79
CA ASN A 213 18.92 -1.29 10.15
C ASN A 213 18.12 -2.60 9.99
N VAL A 214 17.46 -2.76 8.84
CA VAL A 214 16.52 -3.84 8.59
C VAL A 214 17.19 -5.22 8.64
N GLN A 215 16.58 -6.15 9.38
CA GLN A 215 16.95 -7.56 9.44
C GLN A 215 15.77 -8.41 8.99
N ILE A 216 16.02 -9.34 8.07
CA ILE A 216 15.03 -10.30 7.57
C ILE A 216 15.44 -11.68 8.05
N LYS A 217 14.54 -12.37 8.76
CA LYS A 217 14.73 -13.76 9.20
C LYS A 217 14.61 -14.69 7.99
N GLU A 218 15.58 -15.56 7.79
CA GLU A 218 15.51 -16.65 6.78
C GLU A 218 14.36 -17.61 7.11
#